data_AF-A0A2E5VAD2-F1
#
_entry.id   AF-A0A2E5VAD2-F1
#
_cell.length_a   1.000
_cell.length_b   1.000
_cell.length_c   1.000
_cell.angle_alpha   90.00
_cell.angle_beta   90.00
_cell.angle_gamma   90.00
#
_symmetry.space_group_name_H-M   'P 1'
#
loop_
_entity.id
_entity.type
_entity.pdbx_description
1 polymer ?
#
loop_
_entity_poly.entity_id
_entity_poly.type
_entity_poly.pdbx_seq_one_letter_code
_entity_poly.pdbx_strand_id
1 'polypeptide(L)' 'MINFFKELNKRQMYKAIISYILVTWLFTQIALYTFPMMRLPQWSTNALIIVFIVLFPYAMIKAWRNHS' A
#
# COMPACT_ATOMS: atom_id res chain seq x y z
N MET A 1 -24.36 -13.46 5.02
CA MET A 1 -23.27 -12.85 4.22
C MET A 1 -22.83 -11.45 4.73
N ILE A 2 -22.94 -11.14 6.03
CA ILE A 2 -22.50 -9.84 6.60
C ILE A 2 -21.42 -10.01 7.69
N ASN A 3 -21.12 -11.25 8.11
CA ASN A 3 -20.18 -11.50 9.22
C ASN A 3 -18.72 -11.13 8.92
N PHE A 4 -18.24 -11.26 7.67
CA PHE A 4 -16.88 -10.82 7.31
C PHE A 4 -16.68 -9.33 7.60
N PHE A 5 -17.60 -8.46 7.16
CA PHE A 5 -17.52 -7.02 7.43
C PHE A 5 -17.70 -6.65 8.91
N LYS A 6 -18.34 -7.52 9.71
CA LYS A 6 -18.54 -7.32 11.15
C LYS A 6 -17.31 -7.72 11.97
N GLU A 7 -16.54 -8.71 11.51
CA GLU A 7 -15.20 -9.04 12.05
C GLU A 7 -14.15 -7.98 11.70
N LEU A 8 -14.23 -7.39 10.52
CA LEU A 8 -13.41 -6.24 10.08
C LEU A 8 -13.59 -4.97 10.96
N ASN A 9 -14.65 -4.89 11.77
CA ASN A 9 -15.01 -3.71 12.56
C ASN A 9 -14.20 -3.56 13.87
N LYS A 10 -13.30 -4.50 14.20
CA LYS A 10 -12.44 -4.38 15.40
C LYS A 10 -11.17 -3.55 15.10
N ARG A 11 -11.32 -2.23 14.94
CA ARG A 11 -10.32 -1.15 15.20
C ARG A 11 -8.92 -1.18 14.53
N GLN A 12 -8.53 -2.23 13.82
CA GLN A 12 -7.14 -2.44 13.34
C GLN A 12 -7.03 -2.31 11.81
N MET A 13 -8.06 -2.70 11.05
CA MET A 13 -8.00 -2.67 9.57
C MET A 13 -8.04 -1.26 9.00
N TYR A 14 -8.74 -0.32 9.67
CA TYR A 14 -8.68 1.09 9.29
C TYR A 14 -7.26 1.66 9.40
N LYS A 15 -6.49 1.29 10.44
CA LYS A 15 -5.09 1.72 10.58
C LYS A 15 -4.20 1.12 9.49
N ALA A 16 -4.46 -0.14 9.10
CA ALA A 16 -3.75 -0.79 7.99
C ALA A 16 -4.02 -0.09 6.65
N ILE A 17 -5.27 0.27 6.36
CA ILE A 17 -5.64 0.99 5.14
C ILE A 17 -5.00 2.39 5.13
N ILE A 18 -5.09 3.13 6.24
CA ILE A 18 -4.53 4.49 6.33
C ILE A 18 -3.01 4.48 6.21
N SER A 19 -2.32 3.59 6.93
CA SER A 19 -0.85 3.46 6.83
C SER A 19 -0.41 3.06 5.43
N TYR A 20 -1.17 2.19 4.75
CA TYR A 20 -0.87 1.83 3.37
C TYR A 20 -1.04 3.01 2.40
N ILE A 21 -2.14 3.76 2.51
CA ILE A 21 -2.37 4.96 1.71
C ILE A 21 -1.22 5.94 1.92
N LEU A 22 -0.82 6.17 3.19
CA LEU A 22 0.29 7.04 3.52
C LEU A 22 1.60 6.57 2.90
N VAL A 23 1.98 5.30 3.07
CA VAL A 23 3.23 4.75 2.52
C VAL A 23 3.25 4.84 0.99
N THR A 24 2.17 4.41 0.34
CA THR A 24 2.06 4.43 -1.13
C THR A 24 2.11 5.85 -1.67
N TRP A 25 1.40 6.78 -1.02
CA TRP A 25 1.39 8.19 -1.40
C TRP A 25 2.78 8.82 -1.23
N LEU A 26 3.45 8.56 -0.11
CA LEU A 26 4.77 9.12 0.21
C LEU A 26 5.84 8.58 -0.74
N PHE A 27 5.79 7.29 -1.08
CA PHE A 27 6.65 6.72 -2.12
C PHE A 27 6.38 7.30 -3.49
N THR A 28 5.12 7.51 -3.85
CA THR A 28 4.76 8.14 -5.13
C THR A 28 5.34 9.54 -5.21
N GLN A 29 5.26 10.33 -4.13
CA GLN A 29 5.89 11.65 -4.05
C GLN A 29 7.40 11.56 -4.31
N ILE A 30 8.11 10.69 -3.58
CA ILE A 30 9.56 10.50 -3.77
C ILE A 30 9.86 10.12 -5.22
N ALA A 31 9.15 9.16 -5.79
CA ALA A 31 9.33 8.75 -7.18
C ALA A 31 9.10 9.90 -8.17
N LEU A 32 8.05 10.71 -7.97
CA LEU A 32 7.75 11.87 -8.80
C LEU A 32 8.87 12.92 -8.80
N TYR A 33 9.63 13.06 -7.72
CA TYR A 33 10.77 13.99 -7.66
C TYR A 33 12.08 13.35 -8.13
N THR A 34 12.36 12.12 -7.70
CA THR A 34 13.63 11.44 -7.97
C THR A 34 13.72 10.92 -9.40
N PHE A 35 12.63 10.42 -9.98
CA PHE A 35 12.65 9.80 -11.31
C PHE A 35 12.94 10.81 -12.44
N PRO A 36 12.31 12.00 -12.50
CA PRO A 36 12.69 12.99 -13.49
C PRO A 36 14.11 13.51 -13.26
N MET A 37 14.59 13.59 -12.01
CA MET A 37 15.98 13.96 -11.70
C MET A 37 16.97 12.94 -12.27
N MET A 38 16.64 11.66 -12.24
CA MET A 38 17.43 10.58 -12.85
C MET A 38 17.19 10.40 -14.35
N ARG A 39 16.37 11.27 -14.99
CA ARG A 39 15.94 11.13 -16.39
C ARG A 39 15.34 9.76 -16.72
N LEU A 40 14.65 9.17 -15.75
CA LEU A 40 14.00 7.87 -15.94
C LEU A 40 12.78 7.99 -16.85
N PRO A 41 12.57 7.03 -17.75
CA PRO A 41 11.38 7.00 -18.61
C PRO A 41 10.11 6.74 -17.78
N GLN A 42 8.98 7.31 -18.22
CA GLN A 42 7.69 7.31 -17.50
C GLN A 42 7.16 5.91 -17.15
N TRP A 43 7.55 4.86 -17.88
CA TRP A 43 7.17 3.48 -17.55
C TRP A 43 7.70 3.03 -16.18
N SER A 44 8.81 3.63 -15.71
CA SER A 44 9.41 3.31 -14.41
C SER A 44 8.46 3.64 -13.27
N THR A 45 7.76 4.78 -13.34
CA THR A 45 6.78 5.20 -12.33
C THR A 45 5.60 4.23 -12.29
N ASN A 46 5.14 3.78 -13.46
CA ASN A 46 4.06 2.80 -13.57
C ASN A 46 4.47 1.44 -12.98
N ALA A 47 5.69 0.98 -13.25
CA ALA A 47 6.23 -0.25 -12.67
C ALA A 47 6.30 -0.18 -11.13
N LEU A 48 6.70 0.98 -10.59
CA LEU A 48 6.73 1.21 -9.15
C LEU A 48 5.33 1.13 -8.54
N ILE A 49 4.31 1.73 -9.16
CA ILE A 49 2.92 1.64 -8.70
C ILE A 49 2.42 0.19 -8.69
N ILE A 50 2.73 -0.59 -9.74
CA ILE A 50 2.35 -2.01 -9.82
C ILE A 50 2.99 -2.81 -8.68
N VAL A 51 4.26 -2.55 -8.35
CA VAL A 51 4.93 -3.18 -7.20
C VAL A 51 4.24 -2.85 -5.87
N PHE A 52 3.80 -1.60 -5.68
CA PHE A 52 3.03 -1.21 -4.49
C PHE A 52 1.68 -1.93 -4.40
N ILE A 53 0.96 -2.06 -5.52
CA ILE A 53 -0.30 -2.79 -5.59
C ILE A 53 -0.12 -4.28 -5.23
N VAL A 54 1.01 -4.89 -5.59
CA VAL A 54 1.33 -6.28 -5.22
C VAL A 54 1.83 -6.42 -3.78
N LEU A 55 2.50 -5.40 -3.24
CA LEU A 55 2.92 -5.36 -1.83
C LEU A 55 1.74 -5.18 -0.88
N PHE A 56 0.64 -4.56 -1.33
CA PHE A 56 -0.60 -4.39 -0.56
C PHE A 56 -1.17 -5.71 -0.01
N PRO A 57 -1.48 -6.74 -0.83
CA PRO A 57 -2.00 -8.00 -0.32
C PRO A 57 -1.00 -8.68 0.61
N TYR A 58 0.31 -8.58 0.34
CA TYR A 58 1.34 -9.13 1.22
C TYR A 58 1.36 -8.46 2.62
N ALA A 59 1.26 -7.14 2.67
CA ALA A 59 1.17 -6.39 3.92
C ALA A 59 -0.14 -6.70 4.68
N MET A 60 -1.26 -6.85 3.96
CA MET A 60 -2.55 -7.24 4.54
C MET A 60 -2.49 -8.62 5.21
N ILE A 61 -1.84 -9.59 4.57
CA ILE A 61 -1.66 -10.94 5.13
C ILE A 61 -0.73 -10.92 6.35
N LYS A 62 0.35 -10.13 6.33
CA LYS A 62 1.24 -9.97 7.49
C LYS A 62 0.55 -9.29 8.67
N ALA A 63 -0.23 -8.23 8.42
CA ALA A 63 -0.97 -7.51 9.46
C ALA A 63 -2.01 -8.43 10.13
N TRP A 64 -2.60 -9.36 9.38
CA TRP A 64 -3.51 -10.36 9.92
C TRP A 64 -2.79 -11.38 10.81
N ARG A 65 -1.59 -11.84 10.43
CA ARG A 65 -0.86 -12.87 11.18
C ARG A 65 -0.19 -12.38 12.46
N ASN A 66 0.06 -11.08 12.60
CA ASN A 66 0.70 -10.50 13.79
C ASN A 66 -0.28 -10.31 14.98
N HIS A 67 -1.52 -10.79 14.86
CA HIS A 67 -2.57 -10.69 15.88
C HIS A 67 -3.26 -12.05 16.16
N SER A 68 -2.60 -13.17 15.84
CA SER A 68 -2.93 -14.53 16.29
C SER A 68 -2.12 -14.91 17.52
#